data_AF-A0A0P9DAJ3-F1
#
_entry.id   AF-A0A0P9DAJ3-F1
#
_cell.length_a   1.000
_cell.length_b   1.000
_cell.length_c   1.000
_cell.angle_alpha   90.00
_cell.angle_beta   90.00
_cell.angle_gamma   90.00
#
_symmetry.space_group_name_H-M   'P 1'
#
loop_
_entity.id
_entity.type
_entity.pdbx_description
1 polymer ?
#
loop_
_entity_poly.entity_id
_entity_poly.type
_entity_poly.pdbx_seq_one_letter_code
_entity_poly.pdbx_strand_id
1 'polypeptide(L)'
;MTRKKIFLITIISLIFISASIYPLFLIIQEAVLDSYLNSRYKIEEAIDIRNMRHQTANQYSYELAAPIQWKGNIIEVLTSDTGVAAPKSKFDNDILHVMQVTIKVNGKESSFPTQAWLPKNITKDSDYLSWLNLLKIKDNKNNIEQMAIVQRIADNWQKGDTTSQKWRVLYVDEDKQVTEELFSYLERGDHLLGFKLVLASSQSSSWIGYKSDIAYRLPSIVFPLLYPTGTFLIGLVLTILAYLRYRKIKKAIPFNKK
;
A
#
# COMPACT_ATOMS: atom_id res chain seq x y z
N MET A 1 26.87 -41.94 -8.69
CA MET A 1 26.02 -41.04 -9.50
C MET A 1 26.75 -40.76 -10.80
N THR A 2 26.14 -40.96 -11.96
CA THR A 2 26.81 -40.74 -13.26
C THR A 2 26.97 -39.24 -13.54
N ARG A 3 27.93 -38.85 -14.40
CA ARG A 3 28.09 -37.45 -14.84
C ARG A 3 26.78 -36.86 -15.36
N LYS A 4 25.98 -37.66 -16.08
CA LYS A 4 24.63 -37.30 -16.56
C LYS A 4 23.68 -36.90 -15.43
N LYS A 5 23.69 -37.62 -14.31
CA LYS A 5 22.86 -37.27 -13.14
C LYS A 5 23.32 -35.97 -12.47
N ILE A 6 24.62 -35.70 -12.40
CA ILE A 6 25.13 -34.42 -11.83
C ILE A 6 24.68 -33.26 -12.71
N PHE A 7 24.86 -33.40 -14.03
CA PHE A 7 24.43 -32.42 -15.02
C PHE A 7 22.92 -32.13 -14.90
N LEU A 8 22.08 -33.17 -14.76
CA LEU A 8 20.64 -33.01 -14.57
C LEU A 8 20.31 -32.23 -13.29
N ILE A 9 20.93 -32.57 -12.14
CA ILE A 9 20.70 -31.84 -10.88
C ILE A 9 21.11 -30.37 -11.01
N THR A 10 22.23 -30.09 -11.69
CA THR A 10 22.69 -28.71 -11.94
C THR A 10 21.69 -27.94 -12.81
N ILE A 11 21.12 -28.56 -13.84
CA ILE A 11 20.08 -27.90 -14.65
C ILE A 11 18.85 -27.59 -13.80
N ILE A 12 18.35 -28.56 -13.05
CA ILE A 12 17.16 -28.38 -12.19
C ILE A 12 17.41 -27.28 -11.15
N SER A 13 18.59 -27.25 -10.55
CA SER A 13 18.95 -26.25 -9.54
C SER A 13 19.01 -24.84 -10.12
N LEU A 14 19.57 -24.68 -11.33
CA LEU A 14 19.60 -23.42 -12.05
C LEU A 14 18.18 -22.95 -12.40
N ILE A 15 17.30 -23.85 -12.87
CA ILE A 15 15.89 -23.52 -13.15
C ILE A 15 15.20 -22.97 -11.90
N PHE A 16 15.36 -23.64 -10.75
CA PHE A 16 14.75 -23.19 -9.50
C PHE A 16 15.26 -21.83 -9.04
N ILE A 17 16.57 -21.59 -9.12
CA ILE A 17 17.18 -20.31 -8.76
C ILE A 17 16.68 -19.21 -9.71
N SER A 18 16.76 -19.44 -11.02
CA SER A 18 16.36 -18.47 -12.05
C SER A 18 14.88 -18.11 -11.98
N ALA A 19 13.99 -19.09 -11.72
CA ALA A 19 12.57 -18.82 -11.57
C ALA A 19 12.24 -18.02 -10.30
N SER A 20 13.05 -18.18 -9.25
CA SER A 20 12.77 -17.60 -7.93
C SER A 20 13.42 -16.23 -7.70
N ILE A 21 14.54 -15.94 -8.37
CA ILE A 21 15.37 -14.76 -8.06
C ILE A 21 14.62 -13.44 -8.28
N TYR A 22 13.85 -13.32 -9.36
CA TYR A 22 13.13 -12.09 -9.68
C TYR A 22 11.97 -11.83 -8.71
N PRO A 23 11.05 -12.78 -8.45
CA PRO A 23 10.06 -12.65 -7.39
C PRO A 23 10.67 -12.32 -6.02
N LEU A 24 11.79 -12.96 -5.66
CA LEU A 24 12.45 -12.73 -4.38
C LEU A 24 13.01 -11.31 -4.29
N PHE A 25 13.62 -10.83 -5.38
CA PHE A 25 14.07 -9.45 -5.48
C PHE A 25 12.91 -8.46 -5.26
N LEU A 26 11.76 -8.69 -5.88
CA LEU A 26 10.57 -7.83 -5.68
C LEU A 26 10.09 -7.84 -4.23
N ILE A 27 10.02 -9.00 -3.56
CA ILE A 27 9.65 -9.08 -2.14
C ILE A 27 10.64 -8.32 -1.26
N ILE A 28 11.95 -8.49 -1.51
CA ILE A 28 13.00 -7.76 -0.78
C ILE A 28 12.86 -6.25 -1.02
N GLN A 29 12.62 -5.82 -2.25
CA GLN A 29 12.42 -4.41 -2.59
C GLN A 29 11.27 -3.80 -1.80
N GLU A 30 10.11 -4.46 -1.75
CA GLU A 30 8.96 -4.02 -0.95
C GLU A 30 9.31 -3.88 0.54
N ALA A 31 9.97 -4.90 1.11
CA ALA A 31 10.36 -4.89 2.52
C ALA A 31 11.37 -3.77 2.85
N VAL A 32 12.32 -3.51 1.95
CA VAL A 32 13.30 -2.43 2.11
C VAL A 32 12.62 -1.07 2.04
N LEU A 33 11.72 -0.85 1.08
CA LEU A 33 10.96 0.39 0.97
C LEU A 33 10.08 0.64 2.20
N ASP A 34 9.38 -0.38 2.66
CA ASP A 34 8.53 -0.28 3.84
C ASP A 34 9.35 0.04 5.11
N SER A 35 10.47 -0.66 5.31
CA SER A 35 11.39 -0.40 6.41
C SER A 35 11.98 1.01 6.37
N TYR A 36 12.40 1.46 5.18
CA TYR A 36 12.89 2.83 4.97
C TYR A 36 11.82 3.86 5.37
N LEU A 37 10.59 3.70 4.89
CA LEU A 37 9.51 4.65 5.20
C LEU A 37 9.09 4.57 6.67
N ASN A 38 9.09 3.39 7.30
CA ASN A 38 8.76 3.21 8.73
C ASN A 38 9.81 3.79 9.66
N SER A 39 11.09 3.75 9.27
CA SER A 39 12.14 4.44 10.03
C SER A 39 12.05 5.96 9.88
N ARG A 40 11.73 6.44 8.67
CA ARG A 40 11.69 7.87 8.38
C ARG A 40 10.42 8.58 8.88
N TYR A 41 9.26 7.95 8.75
CA TYR A 41 7.97 8.60 9.03
C TYR A 41 7.20 7.87 10.12
N LYS A 42 6.83 8.62 11.16
CA LYS A 42 5.80 8.21 12.11
C LYS A 42 4.44 8.67 11.57
N ILE A 43 3.50 7.74 11.45
CA ILE A 43 2.16 8.00 10.90
C ILE A 43 1.14 7.57 11.95
N GLU A 44 0.22 8.46 12.29
CA GLU A 44 -0.85 8.22 13.26
C GLU A 44 -2.18 8.64 12.63
N GLU A 45 -3.24 7.87 12.84
CA GLU A 45 -4.58 8.28 12.42
C GLU A 45 -4.99 9.53 13.22
N ALA A 46 -5.43 10.57 12.53
CA ALA A 46 -5.97 11.76 13.20
C ALA A 46 -7.36 11.46 13.79
N ILE A 47 -8.07 10.49 13.20
CA ILE A 47 -9.38 10.03 13.61
C ILE A 47 -9.33 8.50 13.76
N ASP A 48 -9.28 8.01 15.01
CA ASP A 48 -9.27 6.57 15.32
C ASP A 48 -10.71 6.08 15.51
N ILE A 49 -11.26 5.43 14.48
CA ILE A 49 -12.66 4.98 14.46
C ILE A 49 -12.75 3.48 14.82
N ARG A 50 -11.61 2.78 14.86
CA ARG A 50 -11.55 1.35 15.24
C ARG A 50 -11.52 1.18 16.74
N ASN A 51 -10.84 2.07 17.46
CA ASN A 51 -10.87 2.10 18.91
C ASN A 51 -11.96 3.08 19.38
N MET A 52 -13.18 2.58 19.61
CA MET A 52 -14.27 3.29 20.30
C MET A 52 -13.93 3.58 21.78
N ARG A 53 -12.81 4.26 22.06
CA ARG A 53 -12.38 4.71 23.40
C ARG A 53 -12.63 6.21 23.63
N HIS A 54 -13.44 6.83 22.80
CA HIS A 54 -13.78 8.26 22.90
C HIS A 54 -15.19 8.53 23.44
N GLN A 55 -15.73 7.66 24.31
CA GLN A 55 -16.95 7.98 25.07
C GLN A 55 -16.74 9.09 26.13
N THR A 56 -15.52 9.57 26.32
CA THR A 56 -15.17 10.60 27.32
C THR A 56 -14.47 11.83 26.74
N ALA A 57 -14.32 11.93 25.41
CA ALA A 57 -13.76 13.14 24.80
C ALA A 57 -14.85 14.20 24.64
N ASN A 58 -14.54 15.44 25.05
CA ASN A 58 -15.44 16.58 24.91
C ASN A 58 -15.95 16.70 23.46
N GLN A 59 -17.22 17.05 23.34
CA GLN A 59 -18.14 16.96 22.20
C GLN A 59 -17.78 17.83 20.97
N TYR A 60 -16.51 18.18 20.77
CA TYR A 60 -16.02 18.96 19.63
C TYR A 60 -14.99 18.16 18.83
N SER A 61 -15.32 17.94 17.55
CA SER A 61 -14.45 17.69 16.40
C SER A 61 -13.56 16.44 16.37
N TYR A 62 -14.17 15.26 16.25
CA TYR A 62 -13.51 14.14 15.57
C TYR A 62 -14.28 13.67 14.34
N GLU A 63 -15.29 14.45 13.93
CA GLU A 63 -16.12 14.10 12.81
C GLU A 63 -15.59 14.70 11.51
N LEU A 64 -15.42 13.91 10.45
CA LEU A 64 -15.18 14.41 9.09
C LEU A 64 -16.33 15.30 8.60
N ALA A 65 -17.52 15.12 9.19
CA ALA A 65 -18.67 16.00 9.00
C ALA A 65 -18.52 17.37 9.69
N ALA A 66 -17.51 17.56 10.56
CA ALA A 66 -17.23 18.81 11.26
C ALA A 66 -15.83 19.37 10.91
N PRO A 67 -15.60 20.67 11.08
CA PRO A 67 -14.27 21.24 10.92
C PRO A 67 -13.25 20.63 11.90
N ILE A 68 -12.14 20.13 11.38
CA ILE A 68 -11.04 19.55 12.16
C ILE A 68 -9.99 20.62 12.41
N GLN A 69 -9.62 20.83 13.67
CA GLN A 69 -8.55 21.76 14.04
C GLN A 69 -7.23 21.03 14.27
N TRP A 70 -6.17 21.49 13.61
CA TRP A 70 -4.82 20.97 13.81
C TRP A 70 -3.77 22.08 13.71
N LYS A 71 -3.07 22.36 14.82
CA LYS A 71 -2.02 23.39 14.90
C LYS A 71 -2.41 24.74 14.28
N GLY A 72 -3.65 25.18 14.52
CA GLY A 72 -4.17 26.43 13.98
C GLY A 72 -4.66 26.36 12.53
N ASN A 73 -4.56 25.21 11.88
CA ASN A 73 -5.27 24.91 10.64
C ASN A 73 -6.70 24.44 10.92
N ILE A 74 -7.62 24.83 10.04
CA ILE A 74 -9.00 24.36 10.02
C ILE A 74 -9.22 23.59 8.72
N ILE A 75 -9.60 22.32 8.82
CA ILE A 75 -9.86 21.45 7.68
C ILE A 75 -11.35 21.14 7.64
N GLU A 76 -12.00 21.40 6.52
CA GLU A 76 -13.43 21.17 6.32
C GLU A 76 -13.65 20.27 5.10
N VAL A 77 -14.49 19.26 5.25
CA VAL A 77 -14.92 18.39 4.15
C VAL A 77 -16.38 18.69 3.85
N LEU A 78 -16.63 19.20 2.66
CA LEU A 78 -17.96 19.52 2.17
C LEU A 78 -18.38 18.47 1.14
N THR A 79 -19.63 18.03 1.23
CA THR A 79 -20.22 17.09 0.28
C THR A 79 -21.46 17.66 -0.36
N SER A 80 -21.64 17.37 -1.65
CA SER A 80 -22.87 17.68 -2.38
C SER A 80 -23.31 16.50 -3.24
N ASP A 81 -24.58 16.11 -3.11
CA ASP A 81 -25.18 15.04 -3.91
C ASP A 81 -25.35 15.49 -5.36
N THR A 82 -24.82 14.70 -6.29
CA THR A 82 -24.98 14.95 -7.73
C THR A 82 -26.34 14.48 -8.26
N GLY A 83 -27.11 13.75 -7.46
CA GLY A 83 -28.36 13.10 -7.86
C GLY A 83 -28.14 11.79 -8.64
N VAL A 84 -26.89 11.38 -8.86
CA VAL A 84 -26.54 10.17 -9.60
C VAL A 84 -26.29 9.02 -8.63
N ALA A 85 -26.93 7.87 -8.87
CA ALA A 85 -26.65 6.65 -8.11
C ALA A 85 -25.27 6.09 -8.47
N ALA A 86 -24.50 5.68 -7.46
CA ALA A 86 -23.20 5.05 -7.68
C ALA A 86 -23.35 3.61 -8.26
N PRO A 87 -22.32 3.09 -8.95
CA PRO A 87 -22.35 1.72 -9.47
C PRO A 87 -22.57 0.68 -8.36
N LYS A 88 -23.61 -0.14 -8.50
CA LYS A 88 -23.97 -1.16 -7.50
C LYS A 88 -23.10 -2.41 -7.63
N SER A 89 -22.57 -2.90 -6.51
CA SER A 89 -21.98 -4.23 -6.36
C SER A 89 -22.99 -5.23 -5.85
N LYS A 90 -22.73 -6.52 -6.10
CA LYS A 90 -23.47 -7.64 -5.51
C LYS A 90 -23.40 -7.67 -3.97
N PHE A 91 -22.44 -6.96 -3.38
CA PHE A 91 -22.22 -6.90 -1.93
C PHE A 91 -22.72 -5.59 -1.29
N ASP A 92 -23.30 -4.68 -2.06
CA ASP A 92 -23.79 -3.42 -1.51
C ASP A 92 -25.20 -3.62 -0.97
N ASN A 93 -25.33 -3.49 0.36
CA ASN A 93 -26.62 -3.52 1.05
C ASN A 93 -27.39 -2.20 0.88
N ASP A 94 -26.66 -1.08 0.76
CA ASP A 94 -27.22 0.26 0.68
C ASP A 94 -27.04 0.89 -0.70
N ILE A 95 -27.93 1.83 -1.04
CA ILE A 95 -27.82 2.64 -2.26
C ILE A 95 -26.83 3.77 -2.00
N LEU A 96 -25.67 3.68 -2.63
CA LEU A 96 -24.66 4.75 -2.63
C LEU A 96 -24.97 5.78 -3.72
N HIS A 97 -24.57 7.02 -3.47
CA HIS A 97 -24.72 8.16 -4.36
C HIS A 97 -23.34 8.69 -4.76
N VAL A 98 -23.24 9.21 -5.97
CA VAL A 98 -22.07 9.96 -6.41
C VAL A 98 -22.13 11.34 -5.75
N MET A 99 -21.25 11.56 -4.78
CA MET A 99 -21.10 12.83 -4.08
C MET A 99 -19.89 13.58 -4.64
N GLN A 100 -20.00 14.90 -4.78
CA GLN A 100 -18.84 15.78 -4.97
C GLN A 100 -18.27 16.16 -3.61
N VAL A 101 -17.01 15.81 -3.39
CA VAL A 101 -16.26 16.11 -2.16
C VAL A 101 -15.34 17.30 -2.42
N THR A 102 -15.52 18.36 -1.64
CA THR A 102 -14.66 19.55 -1.64
C THR A 102 -13.95 19.65 -0.31
N ILE A 103 -12.62 19.74 -0.34
CA ILE A 103 -11.79 19.91 0.86
C ILE A 103 -11.36 21.37 0.94
N LYS A 104 -11.69 22.02 2.05
CA LYS A 104 -11.22 23.37 2.38
C LYS A 104 -10.21 23.31 3.51
N VAL A 105 -9.13 24.06 3.37
CA VAL A 105 -8.16 24.30 4.44
C VAL A 105 -8.09 25.80 4.67
N ASN A 106 -8.32 26.21 5.92
CA ASN A 106 -8.37 27.61 6.35
C ASN A 106 -9.35 28.46 5.52
N GLY A 107 -10.53 27.89 5.22
CA GLY A 107 -11.60 28.54 4.45
C GLY A 107 -11.37 28.63 2.94
N LYS A 108 -10.21 28.20 2.44
CA LYS A 108 -9.88 28.16 1.00
C LYS A 108 -10.01 26.74 0.47
N GLU A 109 -10.58 26.60 -0.73
CA GLU A 109 -10.58 25.32 -1.45
C GLU A 109 -9.14 24.91 -1.77
N SER A 110 -8.76 23.73 -1.28
CA SER A 110 -7.40 23.21 -1.39
C SER A 110 -7.18 22.36 -2.63
N SER A 111 -8.24 21.92 -3.29
CA SER A 111 -8.20 21.11 -4.50
C SER A 111 -9.52 21.16 -5.24
N PHE A 112 -9.53 20.72 -6.50
CA PHE A 112 -10.77 20.60 -7.28
C PHE A 112 -11.72 19.56 -6.65
N PRO A 113 -13.05 19.79 -6.66
CA PRO A 113 -14.02 18.80 -6.21
C PRO A 113 -13.85 17.47 -6.94
N THR A 114 -13.97 16.37 -6.20
CA THR A 114 -13.80 15.00 -6.75
C THR A 114 -14.92 14.10 -6.29
N GLN A 115 -15.21 13.08 -7.09
CA GLN A 115 -16.29 12.15 -6.78
C GLN A 115 -15.90 11.14 -5.69
N ALA A 116 -16.85 10.84 -4.82
CA ALA A 116 -16.84 9.71 -3.89
C ALA A 116 -18.21 9.00 -3.91
N TRP A 117 -18.25 7.70 -3.60
CA TRP A 117 -19.52 6.96 -3.50
C TRP A 117 -19.94 6.81 -2.05
N LEU A 118 -20.74 7.75 -1.57
CA LEU A 118 -21.15 7.86 -0.17
C LEU A 118 -22.66 7.60 -0.03
N PRO A 119 -23.16 7.21 1.16
CA PRO A 119 -24.59 7.15 1.41
C PRO A 119 -25.22 8.54 1.27
N LYS A 120 -26.51 8.59 0.89
CA LYS A 120 -27.23 9.86 0.70
C LYS A 120 -27.27 10.72 1.97
N ASN A 121 -27.50 10.09 3.10
CA ASN A 121 -27.56 10.75 4.41
C ASN A 121 -26.28 10.41 5.15
N ILE A 122 -25.31 11.32 5.10
CA ILE A 122 -24.06 11.19 5.85
C ILE A 122 -24.33 11.59 7.29
N THR A 123 -24.23 10.63 8.20
CA THR A 123 -24.57 10.83 9.62
C THR A 123 -23.43 10.44 10.54
N LYS A 124 -22.40 9.77 10.03
CA LYS A 124 -21.25 9.27 10.80
C LYS A 124 -19.97 9.39 9.99
N ASP A 125 -18.83 9.50 10.66
CA ASP A 125 -17.52 9.54 9.99
C ASP A 125 -17.19 8.28 9.22
N SER A 126 -17.68 7.14 9.72
CA SER A 126 -17.57 5.85 9.05
C SER A 126 -18.05 5.90 7.60
N ASP A 127 -18.99 6.80 7.29
CA ASP A 127 -19.54 6.96 5.94
C ASP A 127 -18.44 7.47 4.98
N TYR A 128 -17.54 8.33 5.47
CA TYR A 128 -16.42 8.88 4.69
C TYR A 128 -15.21 7.96 4.61
N LEU A 129 -14.99 7.07 5.59
CA LEU A 129 -13.71 6.35 5.72
C LEU A 129 -13.36 5.40 4.60
N SER A 130 -14.30 5.03 3.75
CA SER A 130 -13.99 4.25 2.54
C SER A 130 -13.44 5.12 1.39
N TRP A 131 -13.45 6.44 1.57
CA TRP A 131 -13.10 7.44 0.57
C TRP A 131 -12.14 8.52 1.04
N LEU A 132 -12.10 8.82 2.33
CA LEU A 132 -11.27 9.90 2.87
C LEU A 132 -10.87 9.60 4.33
N ASN A 133 -9.62 9.89 4.68
CA ASN A 133 -9.14 9.84 6.06
C ASN A 133 -8.04 10.88 6.30
N LEU A 134 -7.79 11.24 7.56
CA LEU A 134 -6.74 12.17 7.96
C LEU A 134 -5.66 11.45 8.77
N LEU A 135 -4.40 11.75 8.46
CA LEU A 135 -3.24 11.16 9.11
C LEU A 135 -2.30 12.26 9.60
N LYS A 136 -1.84 12.17 10.85
CA LYS A 136 -0.70 12.95 11.35
C LYS A 136 0.59 12.27 10.90
N ILE A 137 1.49 13.06 10.34
CA ILE A 137 2.79 12.61 9.85
C ILE A 137 3.88 13.36 10.61
N LYS A 138 4.90 12.62 11.04
CA LYS A 138 6.16 13.21 11.52
C LYS A 138 7.31 12.63 10.72
N ASP A 139 8.03 13.47 9.99
CA ASP A 139 9.32 13.12 9.37
C ASP A 139 10.40 13.16 10.46
N ASN A 140 10.85 11.99 10.93
CA ASN A 140 11.85 11.86 11.98
C ASN A 140 13.22 12.41 11.56
N LYS A 141 13.51 12.51 10.26
CA LYS A 141 14.78 13.01 9.76
C LYS A 141 14.84 14.54 9.82
N ASN A 142 13.77 15.19 9.38
CA ASN A 142 13.70 16.65 9.29
C ASN A 142 12.98 17.29 10.51
N ASN A 143 12.40 16.47 11.37
CA ASN A 143 11.54 16.88 12.49
C ASN A 143 10.38 17.80 12.06
N ILE A 144 9.79 17.51 10.91
CA ILE A 144 8.64 18.23 10.35
C ILE A 144 7.37 17.43 10.65
N GLU A 145 6.34 18.12 11.15
CA GLU A 145 5.01 17.53 11.35
C GLU A 145 4.01 18.10 10.34
N GLN A 146 3.15 17.23 9.80
CA GLN A 146 2.15 17.57 8.80
C GLN A 146 0.87 16.80 9.07
N MET A 147 -0.26 17.35 8.62
CA MET A 147 -1.52 16.62 8.48
C MET A 147 -1.70 16.25 7.02
N ALA A 148 -1.87 14.95 6.73
CA ALA A 148 -2.25 14.49 5.41
C ALA A 148 -3.75 14.18 5.35
N ILE A 149 -4.41 14.70 4.33
CA ILE A 149 -5.78 14.34 3.96
C ILE A 149 -5.66 13.39 2.78
N VAL A 150 -5.96 12.12 3.02
CA VAL A 150 -5.85 11.06 2.01
C VAL A 150 -7.22 10.76 1.47
N GLN A 151 -7.41 10.95 0.17
CA GLN A 151 -8.67 10.78 -0.51
C GLN A 151 -8.52 9.81 -1.67
N ARG A 152 -9.47 8.87 -1.75
CA ARG A 152 -9.69 8.05 -2.94
C ARG A 152 -10.59 8.79 -3.92
N ILE A 153 -10.25 8.73 -5.21
CA ILE A 153 -11.03 9.38 -6.27
C ILE A 153 -11.87 8.34 -7.00
N ALA A 154 -13.19 8.58 -7.09
CA ALA A 154 -14.11 7.69 -7.78
C ALA A 154 -14.16 7.91 -9.30
N ASP A 155 -13.64 9.04 -9.78
CA ASP A 155 -13.68 9.41 -11.20
C ASP A 155 -13.03 8.33 -12.07
N ASN A 156 -13.84 7.72 -12.94
CA ASN A 156 -13.45 6.61 -13.81
C ASN A 156 -12.94 5.36 -13.08
N TRP A 157 -13.16 5.25 -11.77
CA TRP A 157 -12.80 4.04 -11.03
C TRP A 157 -13.78 2.92 -11.36
N GLN A 158 -13.25 1.76 -11.75
CA GLN A 158 -14.03 0.56 -11.96
C GLN A 158 -14.00 -0.30 -10.70
N LYS A 159 -15.16 -0.54 -10.08
CA LYS A 159 -15.24 -1.30 -8.84
C LYS A 159 -14.66 -2.71 -9.02
N GLY A 160 -13.68 -3.07 -8.18
CA GLY A 160 -12.96 -4.34 -8.26
C GLY A 160 -11.75 -4.35 -9.20
N ASP A 161 -11.55 -3.29 -9.99
CA ASP A 161 -10.32 -3.05 -10.71
C ASP A 161 -9.40 -2.15 -9.86
N THR A 162 -8.28 -2.73 -9.45
CA THR A 162 -7.27 -2.02 -8.69
C THR A 162 -6.48 -1.04 -9.56
N THR A 163 -6.36 -1.30 -10.87
CA THR A 163 -5.51 -0.51 -11.77
C THR A 163 -6.08 0.85 -12.12
N SER A 164 -7.41 1.00 -12.08
CA SER A 164 -8.08 2.30 -12.24
C SER A 164 -8.13 3.16 -10.98
N GLN A 165 -7.55 2.72 -9.86
CA GLN A 165 -7.54 3.54 -8.64
C GLN A 165 -6.65 4.77 -8.77
N LYS A 166 -7.15 5.86 -8.21
CA LYS A 166 -6.45 7.14 -8.08
C LYS A 166 -6.63 7.67 -6.68
N TRP A 167 -5.60 8.35 -6.20
CA TRP A 167 -5.60 8.96 -4.89
C TRP A 167 -5.10 10.39 -4.97
N ARG A 168 -5.65 11.21 -4.09
CA ARG A 168 -5.17 12.55 -3.78
C ARG A 168 -4.67 12.54 -2.35
N VAL A 169 -3.52 13.14 -2.12
CA VAL A 169 -2.99 13.42 -0.79
C VAL A 169 -2.76 14.92 -0.70
N LEU A 170 -3.41 15.58 0.26
CA LEU A 170 -3.16 16.97 0.59
C LEU A 170 -2.32 17.02 1.86
N TYR A 171 -1.12 17.58 1.79
CA TYR A 171 -0.27 17.80 2.95
C TYR A 171 -0.47 19.22 3.44
N VAL A 172 -0.94 19.35 4.68
CA VAL A 172 -1.11 20.60 5.40
C VAL A 172 0.01 20.72 6.43
N ASP A 173 0.81 21.77 6.33
CA ASP A 173 1.86 22.06 7.31
C ASP A 173 1.38 23.05 8.39
N GLU A 174 2.25 23.29 9.38
CA GLU A 174 1.99 24.21 10.49
C GLU A 174 1.89 25.67 10.02
N ASP A 175 2.55 25.99 8.91
CA ASP A 175 2.61 27.32 8.30
C ASP A 175 1.42 27.60 7.37
N LYS A 176 0.39 26.75 7.42
CA LYS A 176 -0.86 26.84 6.64
C LYS A 176 -0.67 26.66 5.13
N GLN A 177 0.48 26.15 4.69
CA GLN A 177 0.68 25.75 3.31
C GLN A 177 0.03 24.41 3.06
N VAL A 178 -0.50 24.27 1.85
CA VAL A 178 -1.10 23.03 1.36
C VAL A 178 -0.38 22.63 0.09
N THR A 179 0.13 21.40 0.07
CA THR A 179 0.68 20.80 -1.16
C THR A 179 -0.17 19.60 -1.55
N GLU A 180 -0.43 19.47 -2.85
CA GLU A 180 -1.24 18.39 -3.42
C GLU A 180 -0.36 17.39 -4.17
N GLU A 181 -0.61 16.11 -3.91
CA GLU A 181 -0.06 14.99 -4.66
C GLU A 181 -1.22 14.17 -5.22
N LEU A 182 -1.29 14.08 -6.55
CA LEU A 182 -2.30 13.31 -7.28
C LEU A 182 -1.60 12.20 -8.06
N PHE A 183 -1.99 10.95 -7.81
CA PHE A 183 -1.37 9.80 -8.47
C PHE A 183 -2.31 8.61 -8.61
N SER A 184 -2.00 7.76 -9.58
CA SER A 184 -2.73 6.51 -9.84
C SER A 184 -2.04 5.27 -9.27
N TYR A 185 -2.73 4.14 -9.33
CA TYR A 185 -2.14 2.84 -9.06
C TYR A 185 -0.85 2.60 -9.86
N LEU A 186 -0.80 2.99 -11.14
CA LEU A 186 0.38 2.76 -11.99
C LEU A 186 1.58 3.62 -11.58
N GLU A 187 1.34 4.80 -11.00
CA GLU A 187 2.37 5.77 -10.60
C GLU A 187 2.80 5.60 -9.13
N ARG A 188 2.09 4.78 -8.33
CA ARG A 188 2.26 4.67 -6.87
C ARG A 188 3.70 4.46 -6.40
N GLY A 189 4.53 3.80 -7.21
CA GLY A 189 5.93 3.55 -6.88
C GLY A 189 6.80 4.81 -6.89
N ASP A 190 6.37 5.87 -7.54
CA ASP A 190 7.08 7.15 -7.60
C ASP A 190 6.60 8.10 -6.48
N HIS A 191 5.51 7.73 -5.81
CA HIS A 191 4.83 8.46 -4.74
C HIS A 191 4.90 7.68 -3.42
N LEU A 192 6.10 7.32 -2.97
CA LEU A 192 6.30 6.37 -1.87
C LEU A 192 5.63 6.79 -0.55
N LEU A 193 5.77 8.06 -0.14
CA LEU A 193 5.11 8.57 1.07
C LEU A 193 3.59 8.64 0.85
N GLY A 194 3.13 9.25 -0.24
CA GLY A 194 1.71 9.35 -0.58
C GLY A 194 1.03 7.98 -0.57
N PHE A 195 1.68 6.97 -1.15
CA PHE A 195 1.16 5.62 -1.18
C PHE A 195 1.20 4.92 0.19
N LYS A 196 2.23 5.15 1.01
CA LYS A 196 2.21 4.67 2.40
C LYS A 196 1.04 5.25 3.19
N LEU A 197 0.71 6.52 2.94
CA LEU A 197 -0.44 7.17 3.56
C LEU A 197 -1.75 6.54 3.08
N VAL A 198 -1.88 6.19 1.79
CA VAL A 198 -3.01 5.41 1.26
C VAL A 198 -3.17 4.06 1.96
N LEU A 199 -2.07 3.35 2.20
CA LEU A 199 -2.10 2.07 2.92
C LEU A 199 -2.50 2.26 4.39
N ALA A 200 -1.89 3.22 5.09
CA ALA A 200 -2.16 3.50 6.50
C ALA A 200 -3.60 3.97 6.73
N SER A 201 -4.14 4.79 5.83
CA SER A 201 -5.51 5.29 5.88
C SER A 201 -6.57 4.30 5.40
N SER A 202 -6.17 3.09 4.96
CA SER A 202 -7.07 2.08 4.37
C SER A 202 -7.83 2.55 3.12
N GLN A 203 -7.26 3.49 2.34
CA GLN A 203 -7.88 4.03 1.11
C GLN A 203 -7.54 3.22 -0.16
N SER A 204 -6.79 2.12 -0.03
CA SER A 204 -6.63 1.14 -1.10
C SER A 204 -7.73 0.09 -1.01
N SER A 205 -8.31 -0.33 -2.13
CA SER A 205 -9.37 -1.37 -2.09
C SER A 205 -8.85 -2.81 -2.05
N SER A 206 -7.53 -2.99 -1.97
CA SER A 206 -6.86 -4.28 -2.01
C SER A 206 -5.50 -4.15 -1.37
N TRP A 207 -4.94 -5.27 -0.94
CA TRP A 207 -3.56 -5.33 -0.47
C TRP A 207 -2.63 -5.18 -1.68
N ILE A 208 -1.94 -4.04 -1.76
CA ILE A 208 -1.05 -3.69 -2.87
C ILE A 208 0.28 -3.16 -2.34
N GLY A 209 1.37 -3.45 -3.05
CA GLY A 209 2.72 -3.00 -2.69
C GLY A 209 3.11 -1.70 -3.39
N TYR A 210 4.27 -1.14 -3.03
CA TYR A 210 4.80 0.11 -3.57
C TYR A 210 5.19 0.01 -5.06
N LYS A 211 5.88 -1.06 -5.45
CA LYS A 211 6.34 -1.30 -6.84
C LYS A 211 5.78 -2.60 -7.40
N SER A 212 5.46 -3.57 -6.55
CA SER A 212 4.93 -4.88 -6.92
C SER A 212 3.92 -5.40 -5.91
N ASP A 213 2.86 -6.04 -6.41
CA ASP A 213 1.86 -6.66 -5.53
C ASP A 213 2.21 -8.12 -5.18
N ILE A 214 3.37 -8.62 -5.58
CA ILE A 214 3.71 -10.05 -5.44
C ILE A 214 3.67 -10.54 -4.00
N ALA A 215 4.00 -9.66 -3.04
CA ALA A 215 3.95 -9.95 -1.61
C ALA A 215 2.52 -9.94 -1.05
N TYR A 216 1.56 -9.37 -1.77
CA TYR A 216 0.21 -9.05 -1.27
C TYR A 216 -0.93 -9.79 -2.00
N ARG A 217 -0.71 -10.28 -3.23
CA ARG A 217 -1.75 -10.98 -4.02
C ARG A 217 -2.09 -12.39 -3.54
N LEU A 218 -1.22 -13.02 -2.75
CA LEU A 218 -1.38 -14.41 -2.35
C LEU A 218 -1.57 -14.48 -0.84
N PRO A 219 -2.82 -14.58 -0.35
CA PRO A 219 -3.14 -14.52 1.07
C PRO A 219 -2.64 -15.72 1.88
N SER A 220 -1.91 -16.66 1.27
CA SER A 220 -1.33 -17.78 2.00
C SER A 220 0.10 -17.43 2.45
N ILE A 221 0.33 -17.51 3.76
CA ILE A 221 1.68 -17.51 4.36
C ILE A 221 2.58 -18.56 3.68
N VAL A 222 1.94 -19.62 3.16
CA VAL A 222 2.57 -20.72 2.44
C VAL A 222 3.20 -20.26 1.12
N PHE A 223 2.61 -19.30 0.41
CA PHE A 223 3.13 -18.90 -0.90
C PHE A 223 4.51 -18.27 -0.78
N PRO A 224 4.75 -17.11 -0.12
CA PRO A 224 6.09 -16.52 -0.05
C PRO A 224 7.15 -17.45 0.55
N LEU A 225 6.73 -18.35 1.45
CA LEU A 225 7.60 -19.32 2.11
C LEU A 225 8.01 -20.46 1.17
N LEU A 226 7.08 -21.05 0.41
CA LEU A 226 7.40 -22.12 -0.56
C LEU A 226 7.95 -21.57 -1.87
N TYR A 227 7.42 -20.44 -2.35
CA TYR A 227 7.83 -19.75 -3.55
C TYR A 227 7.69 -18.21 -3.40
N PRO A 228 8.76 -17.43 -3.60
CA PRO A 228 10.01 -17.83 -4.22
C PRO A 228 11.09 -18.30 -3.24
N THR A 229 10.89 -18.14 -1.94
CA THR A 229 11.95 -18.36 -0.94
C THR A 229 12.34 -19.85 -0.87
N GLY A 230 11.37 -20.74 -0.70
CA GLY A 230 11.61 -22.18 -0.60
C GLY A 230 12.23 -22.77 -1.86
N THR A 231 11.71 -22.42 -3.04
CA THR A 231 12.27 -22.85 -4.33
C THR A 231 13.69 -22.36 -4.54
N PHE A 232 14.01 -21.12 -4.15
CA PHE A 232 15.38 -20.60 -4.19
C PHE A 232 16.31 -21.40 -3.27
N LEU A 233 15.90 -21.67 -2.02
CA LEU A 233 16.68 -22.44 -1.05
C LEU A 233 16.92 -23.88 -1.51
N ILE A 234 15.90 -24.55 -2.07
CA ILE A 234 16.05 -25.89 -2.64
C ILE A 234 17.04 -25.86 -3.81
N GLY A 235 16.95 -24.86 -4.69
CA GLY A 235 17.91 -24.66 -5.78
C GLY A 235 19.35 -24.48 -5.27
N LEU A 236 19.56 -23.70 -4.21
CA LEU A 236 20.88 -23.55 -3.59
C LEU A 236 21.40 -24.87 -3.01
N VAL A 237 20.56 -25.61 -2.27
CA VAL A 237 20.94 -26.91 -1.70
C VAL A 237 21.32 -27.92 -2.79
N LEU A 238 20.53 -28.03 -3.86
CA LEU A 238 20.83 -28.90 -4.99
C LEU A 238 22.15 -28.51 -5.68
N THR A 239 22.41 -27.21 -5.83
CA THR A 239 23.67 -26.70 -6.39
C THR A 239 24.88 -27.10 -5.54
N ILE A 240 24.78 -26.94 -4.21
CA ILE A 240 25.83 -27.34 -3.27
C ILE A 240 26.07 -28.86 -3.34
N LEU A 241 25.00 -29.66 -3.34
CA LEU A 241 25.09 -31.12 -3.44
C LEU A 241 25.73 -31.57 -4.76
N ALA A 242 25.36 -30.96 -5.89
CA ALA A 242 25.96 -31.24 -7.19
C ALA A 242 27.46 -30.91 -7.19
N TYR A 243 27.84 -29.75 -6.62
CA TYR A 243 29.24 -29.33 -6.51
C TYR A 243 30.07 -30.28 -5.64
N LEU A 244 29.59 -30.64 -4.44
CA LEU A 244 30.29 -31.57 -3.54
C LEU A 244 30.49 -32.95 -4.19
N ARG A 245 29.47 -33.45 -4.90
CA ARG A 245 29.54 -34.72 -5.64
C ARG A 245 30.52 -34.65 -6.81
N TYR A 246 30.51 -33.55 -7.57
CA TYR A 246 31.44 -33.32 -8.68
C TYR A 246 32.89 -33.33 -8.19
N ARG A 247 33.20 -32.65 -7.07
CA ARG A 247 34.54 -32.69 -6.46
C ARG A 247 34.96 -34.10 -6.04
N LYS A 248 34.06 -34.89 -5.46
CA LYS A 248 34.35 -36.29 -5.07
C LYS A 248 34.71 -37.15 -6.29
N ILE A 249 33.97 -37.04 -7.39
CA ILE A 249 34.28 -37.78 -8.64
C ILE A 249 35.62 -37.33 -9.22
N LYS A 250 35.90 -36.02 -9.25
CA LYS A 250 37.17 -35.49 -9.77
C LYS A 250 38.38 -35.99 -8.98
N LYS A 251 38.28 -36.09 -7.64
CA LYS A 251 39.36 -36.64 -6.80
C LYS A 251 39.56 -38.15 -6.96
N ALA A 252 38.52 -38.90 -7.31
CA ALA A 252 38.59 -40.35 -7.48
C ALA A 252 39.17 -40.80 -8.83
N ILE A 253 39.38 -39.88 -9.77
CA ILE A 253 40.09 -40.14 -11.03
C ILE A 253 41.55 -39.77 -10.77
N PRO A 254 42.47 -40.73 -10.51
CA PRO A 254 43.88 -40.40 -10.38
C PRO A 254 44.34 -39.72 -11.67
N PHE A 255 45.01 -38.59 -11.50
CA PHE A 255 45.64 -37.85 -12.58
C PHE A 255 46.80 -38.71 -13.10
N ASN A 256 46.50 -39.66 -14.00
CA ASN A 256 47.56 -40.37 -14.71
C ASN A 256 48.16 -39.35 -15.69
N LYS A 257 49.18 -38.63 -15.19
CA LYS A 257 50.07 -37.82 -16.01
C LYS A 257 50.72 -38.77 -17.02
N LYS A 258 50.32 -38.65 -18.29
CA LYS A 258 51.24 -38.90 -19.40
C LYS A 258 51.93 -37.59 -19.72
#